data_AF-A0A5B8MS58-F1
#
_entry.id   AF-A0A5B8MS58-F1
#
_cell.length_a   1.000
_cell.length_b   1.000
_cell.length_c   1.000
_cell.angle_alpha   90.00
_cell.angle_beta   90.00
_cell.angle_gamma   90.00
#
_symmetry.space_group_name_H-M   'P 1'
#
loop_
_entity.id
_entity.type
_entity.pdbx_description
1 polymer ?
#
loop_
_entity_poly.entity_id
_entity_poly.type
_entity_poly.pdbx_seq_one_letter_code
_entity_poly.pdbx_strand_id
1 'polypeptide(L)'
;MAGDRDQPGAVSFHRRELPRDTCVSFASPRGKKIFTRALLKGTMRNYFALAEQFHTQQEPAYCGLATLVMVLNAMAIDPGRVWKGVWRWFSEELLDCCKDIELVKREGIDLDEFARLARCNGAMCTITTGAEVSLDEFREVVLGNMREKGAEPCDSEPCCSFLCVNYDRGVLGQTGTGHFSPVAGYNEEEDLLLVLDVARFKYPPHWVKLSLLHDAMKGERGFALLSPGTGEQGEPVLGCQGGCALRGFDRQGRPSCSRCGG
;
A
#
# COMPACT_ATOMS: atom_id res chain seq x y z
N MET A 1 -32.39 7.00 2.90
CA MET A 1 -32.81 5.96 3.86
C MET A 1 -31.93 6.10 5.09
N ALA A 2 -32.52 6.44 6.24
CA ALA A 2 -31.82 6.61 7.50
C ALA A 2 -31.49 5.23 8.07
N GLY A 3 -30.22 4.82 8.05
CA GLY A 3 -29.77 3.54 8.55
C GLY A 3 -29.51 3.60 10.06
N ASP A 4 -30.33 2.89 10.82
CA ASP A 4 -29.99 2.05 11.99
C ASP A 4 -29.05 2.61 13.09
N ARG A 5 -29.01 3.93 13.28
CA ARG A 5 -28.26 4.57 14.38
C ARG A 5 -29.20 4.92 15.52
N ASP A 6 -29.47 3.93 16.36
CA ASP A 6 -29.74 4.04 17.81
C ASP A 6 -30.56 2.84 18.28
N GLN A 7 -30.00 1.64 18.14
CA GLN A 7 -30.45 0.52 18.96
C GLN A 7 -29.72 0.58 20.31
N PRO A 8 -30.41 0.86 21.43
CA PRO A 8 -29.77 0.86 22.74
C PRO A 8 -29.21 -0.54 23.05
N GLY A 9 -27.87 -0.64 23.09
CA GLY A 9 -27.14 -1.90 23.31
C GLY A 9 -26.11 -2.27 22.24
N ALA A 10 -26.07 -1.58 21.09
CA ALA A 10 -25.05 -1.82 20.08
C ALA A 10 -23.66 -1.39 20.57
N VAL A 11 -22.72 -2.35 20.65
CA VAL A 11 -21.32 -2.07 20.99
C VAL A 11 -20.70 -1.27 19.85
N SER A 12 -20.22 -0.06 20.15
CA SER A 12 -19.51 0.81 19.22
C SER A 12 -18.08 1.08 19.70
N PHE A 13 -17.20 1.41 18.76
CA PHE A 13 -15.79 1.70 19.05
C PHE A 13 -15.37 3.01 18.41
N HIS A 14 -14.62 3.83 19.15
CA HIS A 14 -13.86 4.94 18.61
C HIS A 14 -12.37 4.65 18.80
N ARG A 15 -11.71 4.20 17.72
CA ARG A 15 -10.31 3.73 17.72
C ARG A 15 -10.05 2.56 18.66
N ARG A 16 -8.80 2.09 18.65
CA ARG A 16 -8.24 1.11 19.58
C ARG A 16 -6.89 1.62 20.06
N GLU A 17 -6.52 1.26 21.29
CA GLU A 17 -5.17 1.54 21.78
C GLU A 17 -4.16 0.69 21.00
N LEU A 18 -3.15 1.36 20.44
CA LEU A 18 -2.05 0.70 19.76
C LEU A 18 -1.18 -0.05 20.80
N PRO A 19 -0.88 -1.35 20.60
CA PRO A 19 -0.04 -2.11 21.52
C PRO A 19 1.35 -1.48 21.65
N ARG A 20 1.73 -1.11 22.88
CA ARG A 20 2.94 -0.30 23.14
C ARG A 20 4.23 -1.12 23.20
N ASP A 21 4.09 -2.42 23.38
CA ASP A 21 5.15 -3.43 23.43
C ASP A 21 5.66 -3.77 22.03
N THR A 22 4.79 -3.80 21.02
CA THR A 22 5.15 -4.15 19.64
C THR A 22 5.22 -2.95 18.69
N CYS A 23 4.47 -1.89 18.96
CA CYS A 23 4.30 -0.76 18.04
C CYS A 23 4.62 0.59 18.71
N VAL A 24 5.21 1.50 17.94
CA VAL A 24 5.44 2.89 18.35
C VAL A 24 4.56 3.82 17.51
N SER A 25 3.63 4.52 18.15
CA SER A 25 2.77 5.49 17.46
C SER A 25 3.59 6.55 16.73
N PHE A 26 3.28 6.79 15.46
CA PHE A 26 3.97 7.77 14.60
C PHE A 26 4.00 9.17 15.21
N ALA A 27 2.88 9.61 15.80
CA ALA A 27 2.75 10.95 16.37
C ALA A 27 3.36 11.10 17.78
N SER A 28 3.83 10.00 18.40
CA SER A 28 4.48 10.06 19.72
C SER A 28 5.83 10.79 19.66
N PRO A 29 6.35 11.32 20.79
CA PRO A 29 7.69 11.91 20.82
C PRO A 29 8.78 10.96 20.32
N ARG A 30 8.66 9.66 20.60
CA ARG A 30 9.58 8.62 20.08
C ARG A 30 9.39 8.41 18.58
N GLY A 31 8.14 8.27 18.10
CA GLY A 31 7.82 8.11 16.68
C GLY A 31 8.35 9.25 15.81
N LYS A 32 8.26 10.50 16.29
CA LYS A 32 8.83 11.67 15.63
C LYS A 32 10.35 11.61 15.54
N LYS A 33 11.04 11.17 16.60
CA LYS A 33 12.51 11.00 16.58
C LYS A 33 12.93 9.92 15.58
N ILE A 34 12.23 8.78 15.55
CA ILE A 34 12.47 7.70 14.58
C ILE A 34 12.31 8.23 13.15
N PHE A 35 11.22 8.96 12.89
CA PHE A 35 10.96 9.60 11.60
C PHE A 35 12.09 10.55 11.19
N THR A 36 12.49 11.47 12.07
CA THR A 36 13.56 12.42 11.77
C THR A 36 14.87 11.72 11.42
N ARG A 37 15.24 10.66 12.16
CA ARG A 37 16.45 9.88 11.87
C ARG A 37 16.37 9.19 10.51
N ALA A 38 15.25 8.52 10.23
CA ALA A 38 15.04 7.84 8.95
C ALA A 38 15.06 8.85 7.78
N LEU A 39 14.42 10.01 7.94
CA LEU A 39 14.40 11.07 6.94
C LEU A 39 15.82 11.59 6.66
N LEU A 40 16.59 11.90 7.70
CA LEU A 40 17.98 12.37 7.55
C LEU A 40 18.93 11.30 6.98
N LYS A 41 18.56 10.02 7.07
CA LYS A 41 19.30 8.90 6.49
C LYS A 41 18.87 8.57 5.05
N GLY A 42 17.88 9.28 4.49
CA GLY A 42 17.39 9.05 3.13
C GLY A 42 16.59 7.76 2.98
N THR A 43 16.00 7.22 4.05
CA THR A 43 15.21 5.97 4.03
C THR A 43 13.71 6.21 4.16
N MET A 44 13.26 7.39 3.75
CA MET A 44 11.86 7.84 3.77
C MET A 44 11.36 8.22 2.37
N ARG A 45 12.00 7.71 1.32
CA ARG A 45 11.75 8.10 -0.09
C ARG A 45 10.27 8.11 -0.46
N ASN A 46 9.53 7.10 -0.01
CA ASN A 46 8.13 6.90 -0.40
C ASN A 46 7.14 7.66 0.47
N TYR A 47 7.58 8.22 1.60
CA TYR A 47 6.69 8.79 2.61
C TYR A 47 5.88 9.96 2.08
N PHE A 48 6.50 10.93 1.42
CA PHE A 48 5.79 12.14 1.00
C PHE A 48 4.72 11.84 -0.06
N ALA A 49 5.07 11.03 -1.07
CA ALA A 49 4.10 10.61 -2.09
C ALA A 49 2.92 9.83 -1.47
N LEU A 50 3.18 8.92 -0.53
CA LEU A 50 2.10 8.19 0.15
C LEU A 50 1.29 9.08 1.11
N ALA A 51 1.94 10.04 1.78
CA ALA A 51 1.29 10.93 2.74
C ALA A 51 0.29 11.86 2.05
N GLU A 52 0.60 12.35 0.85
CA GLU A 52 -0.33 13.12 0.00
C GLU A 52 -1.59 12.31 -0.37
N GLN A 53 -1.47 10.98 -0.39
CA GLN A 53 -2.54 10.07 -0.80
C GLN A 53 -3.21 9.34 0.36
N PHE A 54 -2.88 9.67 1.61
CA PHE A 54 -3.26 8.83 2.74
C PHE A 54 -4.78 8.73 2.91
N HIS A 55 -5.30 7.54 2.63
CA HIS A 55 -6.73 7.25 2.52
C HIS A 55 -7.24 6.48 3.75
N THR A 56 -8.50 6.70 4.11
CA THR A 56 -9.18 5.86 5.12
C THR A 56 -10.02 4.84 4.36
N GLN A 57 -9.82 3.54 4.63
CA GLN A 57 -10.61 2.50 3.99
C GLN A 57 -12.12 2.73 4.20
N GLN A 58 -12.93 2.68 3.14
CA GLN A 58 -14.36 3.03 3.23
C GLN A 58 -15.19 1.96 3.94
N GLU A 59 -14.78 0.70 3.82
CA GLU A 59 -15.43 -0.45 4.48
C GLU A 59 -14.42 -1.23 5.32
N PRO A 60 -14.83 -1.94 6.39
CA PRO A 60 -13.92 -2.73 7.22
C PRO A 60 -13.09 -3.79 6.47
N ALA A 61 -13.61 -4.31 5.35
CA ALA A 61 -12.91 -5.30 4.51
C ALA A 61 -12.04 -4.67 3.41
N TYR A 62 -12.10 -3.35 3.19
CA TYR A 62 -11.47 -2.66 2.06
C TYR A 62 -10.00 -2.30 2.26
N CYS A 63 -9.32 -2.81 3.28
CA CYS A 63 -7.92 -2.46 3.52
C CYS A 63 -7.01 -2.71 2.30
N GLY A 64 -7.24 -3.77 1.53
CA GLY A 64 -6.53 -4.03 0.27
C GLY A 64 -6.81 -2.98 -0.80
N LEU A 65 -8.09 -2.63 -1.02
CA LEU A 65 -8.49 -1.59 -1.98
C LEU A 65 -7.93 -0.22 -1.59
N ALA A 66 -8.06 0.17 -0.32
CA ALA A 66 -7.53 1.42 0.22
C ALA A 66 -6.03 1.56 0.00
N THR A 67 -5.29 0.49 0.30
CA THR A 67 -3.84 0.41 0.11
C THR A 67 -3.49 0.58 -1.37
N LEU A 68 -4.22 -0.08 -2.27
CA LEU A 68 -3.98 0.03 -3.69
C LEU A 68 -4.31 1.43 -4.23
N VAL A 69 -5.42 2.04 -3.81
CA VAL A 69 -5.77 3.43 -4.16
C VAL A 69 -4.65 4.40 -3.76
N MET A 70 -4.10 4.27 -2.55
CA MET A 70 -2.98 5.10 -2.12
C MET A 70 -1.79 5.01 -3.07
N VAL A 71 -1.42 3.78 -3.43
CA VAL A 71 -0.22 3.52 -4.24
C VAL A 71 -0.42 3.90 -5.71
N LEU A 72 -1.60 3.64 -6.29
CA LEU A 72 -1.91 4.05 -7.67
C LEU A 72 -1.91 5.58 -7.82
N ASN A 73 -2.51 6.30 -6.86
CA ASN A 73 -2.47 7.77 -6.86
C ASN A 73 -1.07 8.31 -6.54
N ALA A 74 -0.27 7.63 -5.69
CA ALA A 74 1.11 8.06 -5.38
C ALA A 74 2.06 7.83 -6.58
N MET A 75 1.76 6.83 -7.41
CA MET A 75 2.36 6.66 -8.73
C MET A 75 1.74 7.59 -9.78
N ALA A 76 0.72 8.37 -9.43
CA ALA A 76 -0.02 9.26 -10.32
C ALA A 76 -0.47 8.60 -11.64
N ILE A 77 -0.95 7.37 -11.50
CA ILE A 77 -1.59 6.65 -12.60
C ILE A 77 -2.96 7.27 -12.83
N ASP A 78 -3.27 7.55 -14.10
CA ASP A 78 -4.58 8.02 -14.49
C ASP A 78 -5.56 6.84 -14.58
N PRO A 79 -6.69 6.85 -13.84
CA PRO A 79 -7.65 5.75 -13.90
C PRO A 79 -8.38 5.64 -15.24
N GLY A 80 -8.26 6.63 -16.13
CA GLY A 80 -8.97 6.66 -17.42
C GLY A 80 -10.49 6.83 -17.29
N ARG A 81 -11.00 6.89 -16.06
CA ARG A 81 -12.42 6.94 -15.70
C ARG A 81 -12.68 8.15 -14.81
N VAL A 82 -13.83 8.79 -15.02
CA VAL A 82 -14.28 9.91 -14.18
C VAL A 82 -14.63 9.36 -12.80
N TRP A 83 -14.07 9.99 -11.77
CA TRP A 83 -14.44 9.75 -10.38
C TRP A 83 -15.61 10.64 -9.97
N LYS A 84 -15.43 11.96 -10.04
CA LYS A 84 -16.42 12.95 -9.62
C LYS A 84 -16.38 14.20 -10.49
N GLY A 85 -17.52 14.59 -11.05
CA GLY A 85 -17.62 15.76 -11.92
C GLY A 85 -16.72 15.63 -13.14
N VAL A 86 -15.72 16.50 -13.27
CA VAL A 86 -14.71 16.46 -14.35
C VAL A 86 -13.41 15.76 -13.93
N TRP A 87 -13.31 15.29 -12.69
CA TRP A 87 -12.07 14.80 -12.11
C TRP A 87 -11.92 13.29 -12.29
N ARG A 88 -10.71 12.87 -12.65
CA ARG A 88 -10.26 11.48 -12.67
C ARG A 88 -9.31 11.27 -11.50
N TRP A 89 -9.61 10.30 -10.66
CA TRP A 89 -8.81 9.97 -9.49
C TRP A 89 -9.14 8.57 -9.01
N PHE A 90 -8.17 7.78 -8.52
CA PHE A 90 -8.55 6.49 -7.96
C PHE A 90 -9.30 6.66 -6.65
N SER A 91 -10.40 5.92 -6.55
CA SER A 91 -11.15 5.62 -5.33
C SER A 91 -11.42 4.13 -5.29
N GLU A 92 -11.80 3.61 -4.13
CA GLU A 92 -12.04 2.16 -3.94
C GLU A 92 -13.17 1.64 -4.83
N GLU A 93 -14.15 2.48 -5.18
CA GLU A 93 -15.27 2.14 -6.06
C GLU A 93 -14.85 1.91 -7.52
N LEU A 94 -13.66 2.37 -7.92
CA LEU A 94 -13.11 2.13 -9.26
C LEU A 94 -12.30 0.82 -9.33
N LEU A 95 -12.07 0.14 -8.19
CA LEU A 95 -11.32 -1.12 -8.14
C LEU A 95 -12.27 -2.33 -8.22
N ASP A 96 -13.12 -2.33 -9.24
CA ASP A 96 -14.22 -3.28 -9.48
C ASP A 96 -13.88 -4.37 -10.51
N CYS A 97 -12.65 -4.41 -11.01
CA CYS A 97 -12.19 -5.45 -11.92
C CYS A 97 -11.81 -6.72 -11.14
N CYS A 98 -12.17 -7.91 -11.67
CA CYS A 98 -11.78 -9.23 -11.15
C CYS A 98 -12.52 -9.75 -9.90
N LYS A 99 -13.15 -8.91 -9.06
CA LYS A 99 -14.02 -9.36 -7.96
C LYS A 99 -15.14 -8.35 -7.71
N ASP A 100 -16.36 -8.86 -7.57
CA ASP A 100 -17.52 -8.02 -7.26
C ASP A 100 -17.29 -7.28 -5.93
N ILE A 101 -17.52 -5.97 -5.95
CA ILE A 101 -17.27 -5.07 -4.82
C ILE A 101 -18.09 -5.47 -3.58
N GLU A 102 -19.30 -6.04 -3.76
CA GLU A 102 -20.12 -6.57 -2.67
C GLU A 102 -19.56 -7.87 -2.08
N LEU A 103 -18.81 -8.66 -2.86
CA LEU A 103 -18.07 -9.80 -2.34
C LEU A 103 -16.83 -9.33 -1.56
N VAL A 104 -16.12 -8.32 -2.08
CA VAL A 104 -14.98 -7.70 -1.39
C VAL A 104 -15.40 -7.12 -0.03
N LYS A 105 -16.60 -6.52 0.07
CA LYS A 105 -17.14 -6.01 1.36
C LYS A 105 -17.26 -7.09 2.44
N ARG A 106 -17.52 -8.34 2.02
CA ARG A 106 -17.72 -9.46 2.95
C ARG A 106 -16.41 -10.16 3.30
N GLU A 107 -15.55 -10.37 2.31
CA GLU A 107 -14.41 -11.29 2.43
C GLU A 107 -13.05 -10.59 2.37
N GLY A 108 -13.01 -9.34 1.89
CA GLY A 108 -11.78 -8.67 1.53
C GLY A 108 -11.16 -9.25 0.26
N ILE A 109 -9.84 -9.04 0.12
CA ILE A 109 -9.05 -9.58 -0.98
C ILE A 109 -7.80 -10.29 -0.46
N ASP A 110 -7.34 -11.31 -1.19
CA ASP A 110 -6.05 -11.96 -0.96
C ASP A 110 -4.89 -11.26 -1.72
N LEU A 111 -3.67 -11.78 -1.57
CA LEU A 111 -2.47 -11.19 -2.17
C LEU A 111 -2.44 -11.32 -3.71
N ASP A 112 -3.02 -12.39 -4.27
CA ASP A 112 -3.13 -12.61 -5.71
C ASP A 112 -4.20 -11.71 -6.34
N GLU A 113 -5.35 -11.55 -5.68
CA GLU A 113 -6.40 -10.60 -6.01
C GLU A 113 -5.88 -9.16 -5.97
N PHE A 114 -5.10 -8.79 -4.93
CA PHE A 114 -4.43 -7.49 -4.84
C PHE A 114 -3.51 -7.25 -6.05
N ALA A 115 -2.70 -8.25 -6.41
CA ALA A 115 -1.78 -8.14 -7.54
C ALA A 115 -2.50 -8.04 -8.89
N ARG A 116 -3.59 -8.80 -9.06
CA ARG A 116 -4.46 -8.72 -10.25
C ARG A 116 -5.12 -7.35 -10.37
N LEU A 117 -5.70 -6.82 -9.30
CA LEU A 117 -6.29 -5.49 -9.26
C LEU A 117 -5.27 -4.41 -9.62
N ALA A 118 -4.06 -4.48 -9.05
CA ALA A 118 -2.97 -3.56 -9.36
C ALA A 118 -2.62 -3.58 -10.86
N ARG A 119 -2.46 -4.79 -11.42
CA ARG A 119 -2.18 -4.99 -12.85
C ARG A 119 -3.30 -4.50 -13.74
N CYS A 120 -4.56 -4.75 -13.41
CA CYS A 120 -5.68 -4.24 -14.20
C CYS A 120 -5.77 -2.71 -14.22
N ASN A 121 -5.21 -2.03 -13.21
CA ASN A 121 -5.28 -0.57 -13.07
C ASN A 121 -3.95 0.13 -13.40
N GLY A 122 -3.10 -0.48 -14.21
CA GLY A 122 -1.91 0.19 -14.76
C GLY A 122 -0.63 0.03 -13.96
N ALA A 123 -0.58 -0.76 -12.88
CA ALA A 123 0.66 -1.01 -12.16
C ALA A 123 1.32 -2.32 -12.59
N MET A 124 2.65 -2.39 -12.58
CA MET A 124 3.34 -3.67 -12.39
C MET A 124 3.20 -4.06 -10.92
N CYS A 125 3.01 -5.35 -10.65
CA CYS A 125 2.92 -5.85 -9.28
C CYS A 125 3.59 -7.22 -9.20
N THR A 126 4.64 -7.31 -8.38
CA THR A 126 5.30 -8.57 -8.01
C THR A 126 4.95 -8.86 -6.56
N ILE A 127 4.55 -10.09 -6.27
CA ILE A 127 4.25 -10.54 -4.91
C ILE A 127 5.30 -11.53 -4.44
N THR A 128 5.51 -11.56 -3.13
CA THR A 128 6.34 -12.55 -2.47
C THR A 128 5.62 -13.00 -1.21
N THR A 129 5.45 -14.31 -1.05
CA THR A 129 4.79 -14.87 0.13
C THR A 129 5.75 -14.94 1.31
N GLY A 130 5.22 -14.83 2.52
CA GLY A 130 6.01 -15.00 3.75
C GLY A 130 6.44 -16.44 4.00
N ALA A 131 5.92 -17.42 3.24
CA ALA A 131 6.42 -18.78 3.22
C ALA A 131 7.78 -18.90 2.51
N GLU A 132 8.08 -18.01 1.57
CA GLU A 132 9.23 -18.12 0.66
C GLU A 132 10.38 -17.17 1.04
N VAL A 133 10.11 -16.08 1.77
CA VAL A 133 11.09 -15.02 2.02
C VAL A 133 11.75 -15.13 3.40
N SER A 134 13.07 -15.10 3.44
CA SER A 134 13.84 -14.95 4.68
C SER A 134 13.77 -13.52 5.23
N LEU A 135 14.12 -13.36 6.51
CA LEU A 135 14.17 -12.04 7.14
C LEU A 135 15.17 -11.10 6.44
N ASP A 136 16.31 -11.63 6.02
CA ASP A 136 17.36 -10.84 5.37
C ASP A 136 16.96 -10.44 3.96
N GLU A 137 16.34 -11.33 3.18
CA GLU A 137 15.78 -10.98 1.87
C GLU A 137 14.68 -9.91 1.99
N PHE A 138 13.80 -10.01 2.98
CA PHE A 138 12.80 -8.98 3.23
C PHE A 138 13.44 -7.63 3.58
N ARG A 139 14.52 -7.63 4.37
CA ARG A 139 15.26 -6.41 4.71
C ARG A 139 15.91 -5.77 3.48
N GLU A 140 16.51 -6.56 2.59
CA GLU A 140 17.07 -6.05 1.34
C GLU A 140 15.99 -5.43 0.44
N VAL A 141 14.82 -6.06 0.35
CA VAL A 141 13.67 -5.50 -0.38
C VAL A 141 13.23 -4.15 0.21
N VAL A 142 13.08 -4.07 1.53
CA VAL A 142 12.75 -2.81 2.23
C VAL A 142 13.79 -1.75 1.93
N LEU A 143 15.07 -2.07 2.08
CA LEU A 143 16.17 -1.14 1.88
C LEU A 143 16.18 -0.59 0.45
N GLY A 144 16.07 -1.46 -0.55
CA GLY A 144 15.99 -1.06 -1.95
C GLY A 144 14.76 -0.21 -2.28
N ASN A 145 13.63 -0.43 -1.60
CA ASN A 145 12.40 0.34 -1.83
C ASN A 145 12.41 1.71 -1.12
N MET A 146 12.98 1.80 0.09
CA MET A 146 12.89 2.98 0.95
C MET A 146 14.05 3.96 0.80
N ARG A 147 15.22 3.50 0.35
CA ARG A 147 16.38 4.36 0.14
C ARG A 147 16.18 5.30 -1.05
N GLU A 148 16.59 6.55 -0.86
CA GLU A 148 16.76 7.50 -1.94
C GLU A 148 17.72 6.94 -2.98
N LYS A 149 17.35 7.11 -4.25
CA LYS A 149 18.21 6.77 -5.38
C LYS A 149 19.08 7.98 -5.72
N GLY A 150 20.28 7.73 -6.24
CA GLY A 150 21.15 8.79 -6.73
C GLY A 150 20.48 9.62 -7.83
N ALA A 151 21.01 10.82 -8.07
CA ALA A 151 20.45 11.78 -9.04
C ALA A 151 20.54 11.31 -10.50
N GLU A 152 21.37 10.30 -10.80
CA GLU A 152 21.53 9.77 -12.14
C GLU A 152 20.35 8.86 -12.53
N PRO A 153 19.59 9.20 -13.58
CA PRO A 153 18.54 8.34 -14.10
C PRO A 153 19.13 7.00 -14.54
N CYS A 154 18.54 5.91 -14.06
CA CYS A 154 18.85 4.57 -14.53
C CYS A 154 17.70 4.12 -15.45
N ASP A 155 17.96 4.02 -16.75
CA ASP A 155 16.97 3.61 -17.75
C ASP A 155 16.35 2.22 -17.47
N SER A 156 17.03 1.38 -16.68
CA SER A 156 16.55 0.05 -16.31
C SER A 156 15.74 -0.01 -15.01
N GLU A 157 15.63 1.08 -14.26
CA GLU A 157 14.90 1.10 -12.98
C GLU A 157 13.62 1.94 -13.05
N PRO A 158 12.54 1.52 -12.37
CA PRO A 158 11.33 2.32 -12.35
C PRO A 158 11.56 3.65 -11.60
N CYS A 159 10.94 4.72 -12.12
CA CYS A 159 10.90 6.06 -11.52
C CYS A 159 10.58 6.02 -10.02
N CYS A 160 9.59 5.19 -9.66
CA CYS A 160 9.10 5.00 -8.32
C CYS A 160 8.67 3.54 -8.13
N SER A 161 8.68 3.11 -6.87
CA SER A 161 8.19 1.80 -6.48
C SER A 161 7.68 1.86 -5.05
N PHE A 162 6.62 1.14 -4.73
CA PHE A 162 5.99 1.15 -3.41
C PHE A 162 5.83 -0.26 -2.88
N LEU A 163 6.16 -0.45 -1.60
CA LEU A 163 5.98 -1.70 -0.87
C LEU A 163 4.65 -1.70 -0.12
N CYS A 164 3.82 -2.70 -0.39
CA CYS A 164 2.58 -2.96 0.35
C CYS A 164 2.69 -4.30 1.07
N VAL A 165 2.27 -4.37 2.34
CA VAL A 165 2.33 -5.60 3.13
C VAL A 165 0.93 -6.13 3.37
N ASN A 166 0.77 -7.45 3.27
CA ASN A 166 -0.38 -8.19 3.76
C ASN A 166 0.06 -8.98 5.00
N TYR A 167 -0.46 -8.66 6.17
CA TYR A 167 0.05 -9.22 7.44
C TYR A 167 -1.08 -9.52 8.42
N ASP A 168 -0.81 -10.41 9.38
CA ASP A 168 -1.71 -10.73 10.48
C ASP A 168 -1.53 -9.72 11.63
N ARG A 169 -2.59 -8.97 11.94
CA ARG A 169 -2.61 -8.03 13.07
C ARG A 169 -2.38 -8.71 14.41
N GLY A 170 -2.80 -9.97 14.57
CA GLY A 170 -2.65 -10.72 15.82
C GLY A 170 -1.18 -10.87 16.25
N VAL A 171 -0.26 -11.02 15.29
CA VAL A 171 1.18 -11.12 15.56
C VAL A 171 1.74 -9.81 16.11
N LEU A 172 1.18 -8.67 15.71
CA LEU A 172 1.53 -7.35 16.27
C LEU A 172 0.79 -7.04 17.58
N GLY A 173 -0.02 -7.96 18.11
CA GLY A 173 -0.89 -7.72 19.27
C GLY A 173 -2.06 -6.78 18.96
N GLN A 174 -2.29 -6.46 17.70
CA GLN A 174 -3.39 -5.61 17.26
C GLN A 174 -4.68 -6.44 17.15
N THR A 175 -5.83 -5.79 17.32
CA THR A 175 -7.12 -6.46 17.14
C THR A 175 -7.42 -6.68 15.66
N GLY A 176 -8.13 -7.76 15.32
CA GLY A 176 -8.45 -8.15 13.94
C GLY A 176 -7.49 -9.21 13.39
N THR A 177 -7.69 -9.60 12.14
CA THR A 177 -6.93 -10.66 11.46
C THR A 177 -6.06 -10.04 10.34
N GLY A 178 -6.13 -10.57 9.11
CA GLY A 178 -5.37 -10.08 7.97
C GLY A 178 -5.62 -8.60 7.66
N HIS A 179 -4.57 -7.91 7.22
CA HIS A 179 -4.63 -6.49 6.89
C HIS A 179 -3.66 -6.14 5.77
N PHE A 180 -4.00 -5.12 4.98
CA PHE A 180 -3.12 -4.51 4.00
C PHE A 180 -2.80 -3.06 4.39
N SER A 181 -1.56 -2.64 4.20
CA SER A 181 -1.16 -1.22 4.26
C SER A 181 0.16 -1.00 3.52
N PRO A 182 0.42 0.22 3.01
CA PRO A 182 1.71 0.55 2.45
C PRO A 182 2.74 0.81 3.54
N VAL A 183 4.00 0.47 3.25
CA VAL A 183 5.16 0.85 4.07
C VAL A 183 5.74 2.13 3.49
N ALA A 184 5.93 3.14 4.33
CA ALA A 184 6.34 4.47 3.91
C ALA A 184 7.78 4.84 4.25
N GLY A 185 8.46 4.03 5.06
CA GLY A 185 9.83 4.29 5.42
C GLY A 185 10.44 3.26 6.34
N TYR A 186 11.75 3.35 6.50
CA TYR A 186 12.54 2.42 7.28
C TYR A 186 13.54 3.17 8.17
N ASN A 187 13.63 2.80 9.43
CA ASN A 187 14.67 3.27 10.33
C ASN A 187 15.69 2.15 10.56
N GLU A 188 16.87 2.28 9.96
CA GLU A 188 17.94 1.28 10.03
C GLU A 188 18.48 1.08 11.46
N GLU A 189 18.58 2.15 12.25
CA GLU A 189 19.17 2.11 13.59
C GLU A 189 18.37 1.25 14.57
N GLU A 190 17.04 1.36 14.53
CA GLU A 190 16.14 0.58 15.38
C GLU A 190 15.48 -0.60 14.64
N ASP A 191 15.79 -0.83 13.37
CA ASP A 191 15.17 -1.85 12.49
C ASP A 191 13.63 -1.76 12.48
N LEU A 192 13.09 -0.56 12.25
CA LEU A 192 11.66 -0.24 12.31
C LEU A 192 11.09 0.20 10.96
N LEU A 193 9.92 -0.34 10.60
CA LEU A 193 9.15 0.03 9.41
C LEU A 193 7.99 0.95 9.79
N LEU A 194 7.77 2.00 9.01
CA LEU A 194 6.60 2.86 9.13
C LEU A 194 5.44 2.30 8.30
N VAL A 195 4.41 1.79 8.96
CA VAL A 195 3.16 1.34 8.33
C VAL A 195 2.15 2.49 8.34
N LEU A 196 1.64 2.86 7.16
CA LEU A 196 0.55 3.83 7.03
C LEU A 196 -0.80 3.09 7.06
N ASP A 197 -1.24 2.75 8.28
CA ASP A 197 -2.45 1.96 8.51
C ASP A 197 -3.69 2.62 7.89
N VAL A 198 -4.26 1.98 6.87
CA VAL A 198 -5.45 2.49 6.14
C VAL A 198 -6.74 2.35 6.95
N ALA A 199 -6.76 1.53 8.01
CA ALA A 199 -7.83 1.48 9.00
C ALA A 199 -7.70 2.66 9.99
N ARG A 200 -7.66 3.90 9.49
CA ARG A 200 -7.38 5.12 10.27
C ARG A 200 -8.40 5.41 11.38
N PHE A 201 -9.60 4.84 11.26
CA PHE A 201 -10.62 4.86 12.31
C PHE A 201 -10.28 3.95 13.50
N LYS A 202 -9.32 3.03 13.33
CA LYS A 202 -8.91 2.01 14.31
C LYS A 202 -7.54 2.32 14.92
N TYR A 203 -6.50 2.41 14.09
CA TYR A 203 -5.12 2.64 14.52
C TYR A 203 -4.47 3.79 13.73
N PRO A 204 -3.55 4.57 14.35
CA PRO A 204 -2.75 5.54 13.63
C PRO A 204 -1.63 4.85 12.83
N PRO A 205 -0.93 5.58 11.94
CA PRO A 205 0.38 5.15 11.48
C PRO A 205 1.30 4.81 12.66
N HIS A 206 2.11 3.79 12.47
CA HIS A 206 2.94 3.26 13.53
C HIS A 206 4.22 2.65 12.99
N TRP A 207 5.24 2.69 13.83
CA TRP A 207 6.49 1.99 13.61
C TRP A 207 6.39 0.58 14.22
N VAL A 208 6.85 -0.42 13.48
CA VAL A 208 6.90 -1.83 13.90
C VAL A 208 8.26 -2.41 13.56
N LYS A 209 8.77 -3.36 14.36
CA LYS A 209 10.02 -4.08 14.06
C LYS A 209 9.91 -4.81 12.73
N LEU A 210 10.94 -4.70 11.89
CA LEU A 210 11.00 -5.39 10.61
C LEU A 210 10.81 -6.91 10.79
N SER A 211 11.49 -7.50 11.77
CA SER A 211 11.36 -8.92 12.11
C SER A 211 9.95 -9.32 12.54
N LEU A 212 9.26 -8.48 13.31
CA LEU A 212 7.90 -8.76 13.76
C LEU A 212 6.90 -8.67 12.59
N LEU A 213 7.09 -7.71 11.68
CA LEU A 213 6.27 -7.61 10.48
C LEU A 213 6.54 -8.79 9.53
N HIS A 214 7.79 -9.25 9.41
CA HIS A 214 8.14 -10.48 8.69
C HIS A 214 7.44 -11.70 9.27
N ASP A 215 7.47 -11.88 10.59
CA ASP A 215 6.72 -12.95 11.27
C ASP A 215 5.21 -12.87 11.00
N ALA A 216 4.65 -11.66 10.95
CA ALA A 216 3.23 -11.41 10.68
C ALA A 216 2.81 -11.73 9.23
N MET A 217 3.77 -11.89 8.32
CA MET A 217 3.52 -12.24 6.92
C MET A 217 3.67 -13.75 6.64
N LYS A 218 4.14 -14.56 7.60
CA LYS A 218 4.37 -15.99 7.38
C LYS A 218 3.11 -16.73 6.89
N GLY A 219 3.29 -17.69 5.99
CA GLY A 219 2.21 -18.45 5.36
C GLY A 219 1.79 -17.86 4.01
N GLU A 220 0.49 -17.83 3.73
CA GLU A 220 -0.11 -17.32 2.48
C GLU A 220 -0.12 -15.77 2.38
N ARG A 221 0.31 -15.10 3.45
CA ARG A 221 0.51 -13.65 3.49
C ARG A 221 1.84 -13.27 2.86
N GLY A 222 2.18 -11.98 2.84
CA GLY A 222 3.38 -11.54 2.16
C GLY A 222 3.39 -10.06 1.85
N PHE A 223 4.14 -9.69 0.83
CA PHE A 223 4.21 -8.30 0.38
C PHE A 223 4.12 -8.21 -1.14
N ALA A 224 3.78 -7.02 -1.61
CA ALA A 224 3.69 -6.64 -3.00
C ALA A 224 4.60 -5.44 -3.26
N LEU A 225 5.42 -5.53 -4.31
CA LEU A 225 6.17 -4.42 -4.87
C LEU A 225 5.45 -3.91 -6.12
N LEU A 226 5.06 -2.65 -6.09
CA LEU A 226 4.34 -1.99 -7.17
C LEU A 226 5.21 -0.92 -7.81
N SER A 227 5.18 -0.85 -9.13
CA SER A 227 5.74 0.24 -9.91
C SER A 227 4.80 0.58 -11.07
N PRO A 228 4.97 1.72 -11.74
CA PRO A 228 4.18 2.00 -12.94
C PRO A 228 4.35 0.89 -13.99
N GLY A 229 3.24 0.51 -14.64
CA GLY A 229 3.20 -0.38 -15.80
C GLY A 229 3.98 0.14 -17.00
N THR A 230 4.33 -0.76 -17.92
CA THR A 230 4.87 -0.43 -19.24
C THR A 230 3.96 -1.03 -20.32
N GLY A 231 3.60 -0.25 -21.34
CA GLY A 231 2.83 -0.71 -22.51
C GLY A 231 3.43 -0.27 -23.86
N GLU A 232 2.63 0.13 -24.86
CA GLU A 232 3.11 0.33 -26.24
C GLU A 232 3.17 1.79 -26.75
N GLN A 233 2.36 2.73 -26.25
CA GLN A 233 2.20 4.09 -26.82
C GLN A 233 2.65 5.30 -25.97
N GLY A 234 3.41 5.13 -24.88
CA GLY A 234 4.31 6.19 -24.40
C GLY A 234 3.77 7.42 -23.62
N GLU A 235 2.52 7.46 -23.11
CA GLU A 235 2.02 8.71 -22.48
C GLU A 235 2.45 8.92 -21.01
N PRO A 236 2.74 10.17 -20.56
CA PRO A 236 3.40 10.44 -19.28
C PRO A 236 2.58 10.11 -18.03
N VAL A 237 3.26 9.61 -17.00
CA VAL A 237 2.78 9.66 -15.61
C VAL A 237 2.94 11.10 -15.10
N LEU A 238 1.86 11.69 -14.58
CA LEU A 238 1.93 13.03 -13.99
C LEU A 238 2.80 13.00 -12.72
N GLY A 239 3.84 13.83 -12.61
CA GLY A 239 4.59 13.96 -11.35
C GLY A 239 5.81 13.04 -11.15
N CYS A 240 6.05 12.06 -12.03
CA CYS A 240 7.42 11.56 -12.26
C CYS A 240 8.15 12.59 -13.15
N GLN A 241 9.36 13.02 -12.79
CA GLN A 241 10.18 13.90 -13.65
C GLN A 241 10.65 13.13 -14.91
N GLY A 242 9.73 12.85 -15.84
CA GLY A 242 10.03 12.34 -17.18
C GLY A 242 10.32 10.84 -17.33
N GLY A 243 10.41 10.06 -16.24
CA GLY A 243 10.88 8.66 -16.31
C GLY A 243 9.81 7.56 -16.29
N CYS A 244 8.53 7.86 -16.07
CA CYS A 244 7.47 6.86 -16.11
C CYS A 244 6.33 7.32 -16.99
N ALA A 245 5.90 6.44 -17.88
CA ALA A 245 4.84 6.67 -18.84
C ALA A 245 3.99 5.40 -18.89
N LEU A 246 2.71 5.52 -18.54
CA LEU A 246 1.76 4.45 -18.77
C LEU A 246 1.30 4.50 -20.21
N ARG A 247 1.74 3.50 -20.95
CA ARG A 247 1.72 3.52 -22.40
C ARG A 247 0.39 3.03 -23.01
N GLY A 248 -0.72 3.17 -22.28
CA GLY A 248 -2.08 2.88 -22.76
C GLY A 248 -2.80 1.72 -22.05
N PHE A 249 -4.09 1.59 -22.38
CA PHE A 249 -5.00 0.54 -21.91
C PHE A 249 -5.68 -0.14 -23.13
N ASP A 250 -6.05 -1.41 -23.01
CA ASP A 250 -6.84 -2.15 -24.00
C ASP A 250 -8.29 -1.63 -24.06
N ARG A 251 -9.09 -2.18 -24.98
CA ARG A 251 -10.50 -1.78 -25.16
C ARG A 251 -11.38 -2.04 -23.93
N GLN A 252 -10.88 -2.76 -22.93
CA GLN A 252 -11.52 -3.06 -21.66
C GLN A 252 -10.92 -2.27 -20.49
N GLY A 253 -9.97 -1.36 -20.74
CA GLY A 253 -9.32 -0.55 -19.71
C GLY A 253 -8.18 -1.25 -18.95
N ARG A 254 -7.60 -2.34 -19.48
CA ARG A 254 -6.46 -3.05 -18.88
C ARG A 254 -5.14 -2.64 -19.54
N PRO A 255 -4.02 -2.42 -18.82
CA PRO A 255 -2.75 -2.04 -19.45
C PRO A 255 -2.20 -3.15 -20.35
N SER A 256 -1.66 -2.79 -21.51
CA SER A 256 -1.03 -3.74 -22.44
C SER A 256 0.36 -4.14 -21.96
N CYS A 257 0.55 -5.37 -21.49
CA CYS A 257 1.84 -5.90 -21.01
C CYS A 257 2.30 -7.06 -21.90
N SER A 258 3.42 -6.92 -22.62
CA SER A 258 3.98 -7.97 -23.49
C SER A 258 4.69 -9.11 -22.73
N ARG A 259 4.76 -9.04 -21.39
CA ARG A 259 5.36 -10.08 -20.51
C ARG A 259 4.35 -10.84 -19.66
N CYS A 260 3.06 -10.53 -19.80
CA CYS A 260 2.00 -11.12 -19.01
C CYS A 260 1.32 -12.20 -19.86
N GLY A 261 1.94 -13.37 -19.94
CA GLY A 261 1.29 -14.55 -20.51
C GLY A 261 0.24 -15.07 -19.53
N GLY A 262 -1.03 -15.04 -19.94
CA GLY A 262 -2.17 -15.60 -19.20
C GLY A 262 -3.03 -14.54 -18.51
#